data_AF-A0A5R8L4X7-F1
#
_entry.id   AF-A0A5R8L4X7-F1
#
_cell.length_a   1.000
_cell.length_b   1.000
_cell.length_c   1.000
_cell.angle_alpha   90.00
_cell.angle_beta   90.00
_cell.angle_gamma   90.00
#
_symmetry.space_group_name_H-M   'P 1'
#
loop_
_entity.id
_entity.type
_entity.pdbx_description
1 polymer ?
#
loop_
_entity_poly.entity_id
_entity_poly.type
_entity_poly.pdbx_seq_one_letter_code
_entity_poly.pdbx_strand_id
1 'polypeptide(L)'
;MVNESSGLDRRTVLKGAAWSAPVLAMAVASPMASASGPTCPPCLTAGVLGGITTQAVVVGNKGSLAFVGALGLDSRGCDVTLFRPLYTVLPTEATLTMSDNSTHTATGLTAGVGTFGQLGALPGTLLFNNINFGSGTYVLNSNPVRPTSLTVKANVVLIGLPSLIEITCPVTLTYNFSVWGVGVVTPSFLGGAGTINFTGTATAA
;
A
#
# COMPACT_ATOMS: atom_id res chain seq x y z
N MET A 1 47.82 -29.39 -54.98
CA MET A 1 48.23 -28.18 -54.24
C MET A 1 47.39 -27.04 -54.79
N VAL A 2 46.64 -26.20 -54.08
CA VAL A 2 46.06 -26.16 -52.73
C VAL A 2 44.71 -25.45 -52.97
N ASN A 3 43.66 -25.96 -52.34
CA ASN A 3 42.27 -25.54 -52.53
C ASN A 3 42.02 -24.14 -51.94
N GLU A 4 41.28 -23.32 -52.68
CA GLU A 4 40.76 -22.02 -52.28
C GLU A 4 39.77 -22.18 -51.13
N SER A 5 39.93 -21.44 -50.04
CA SER A 5 38.90 -21.31 -49.01
C SER A 5 38.55 -19.84 -48.83
N SER A 6 37.33 -19.52 -49.25
CA SER A 6 36.68 -18.22 -49.09
C SER A 6 36.63 -17.83 -47.60
N GLY A 7 37.52 -16.93 -47.20
CA GLY A 7 37.53 -16.33 -45.86
C GLY A 7 36.69 -15.06 -45.84
N LEU A 8 35.65 -15.04 -45.00
CA LEU A 8 34.94 -13.82 -44.62
C LEU A 8 35.95 -12.73 -44.21
N ASP A 9 35.91 -11.61 -44.91
CA ASP A 9 36.82 -10.49 -44.71
C ASP A 9 36.66 -9.90 -43.30
N ARG A 10 37.76 -9.89 -42.53
CA ARG A 10 37.83 -9.36 -41.16
C ARG A 10 37.32 -7.91 -41.07
N ARG A 11 37.35 -7.18 -42.19
CA ARG A 11 36.85 -5.81 -42.28
C ARG A 11 35.31 -5.70 -42.19
N THR A 12 34.58 -6.76 -42.50
CA THR A 12 33.11 -6.80 -42.41
C THR A 12 32.62 -6.99 -40.97
N VAL A 13 33.35 -7.77 -40.16
CA VAL A 13 33.01 -8.00 -38.74
C VAL A 13 33.19 -6.72 -37.90
N LEU A 14 34.24 -5.95 -38.17
CA LEU A 14 34.53 -4.70 -37.46
C LEU A 14 33.48 -3.59 -37.71
N LYS A 15 32.81 -3.59 -38.88
CA LYS A 15 31.76 -2.62 -39.18
C LYS A 15 30.47 -2.88 -38.39
N GLY A 16 30.16 -4.12 -38.03
CA GLY A 16 28.97 -4.45 -37.24
C GLY A 16 29.10 -4.03 -35.77
N ALA A 17 30.29 -4.17 -35.18
CA ALA A 17 30.54 -3.84 -33.77
C ALA A 17 30.48 -2.32 -33.47
N ALA A 18 30.72 -1.47 -34.48
CA ALA A 18 30.69 -0.02 -34.32
C ALA A 18 29.28 0.55 -34.07
N TRP A 19 28.22 -0.17 -34.48
CA TRP A 19 26.83 0.29 -34.32
C TRP A 19 26.17 -0.19 -33.02
N SER A 20 26.80 -1.10 -32.26
CA SER A 20 26.25 -1.64 -31.00
C SER A 20 26.71 -0.87 -29.76
N ALA A 21 27.78 -0.09 -29.86
CA ALA A 21 28.34 0.69 -28.75
C ALA A 21 27.39 1.78 -28.20
N PRO A 22 26.63 2.55 -29.02
CA PRO A 22 25.75 3.59 -28.49
C PRO A 22 24.58 3.00 -27.68
N VAL A 23 24.09 1.83 -28.07
CA VAL A 23 22.93 1.18 -27.42
C VAL A 23 23.31 0.67 -26.03
N LEU A 24 24.50 0.10 -25.88
CA LEU A 24 25.00 -0.34 -24.57
C LEU A 24 25.35 0.86 -23.66
N ALA A 25 25.88 1.95 -24.22
CA ALA A 25 26.16 3.17 -23.46
C ALA A 25 24.88 3.88 -22.97
N MET A 26 23.80 3.85 -23.75
CA MET A 26 22.49 4.37 -23.31
C MET A 26 21.76 3.42 -22.35
N ALA A 27 21.97 2.11 -22.46
CA ALA A 27 21.36 1.12 -21.56
C ALA A 27 21.95 1.14 -20.14
N VAL A 28 23.23 1.49 -19.97
CA VAL A 28 23.87 1.60 -18.65
C VAL A 28 23.67 2.97 -17.98
N ALA A 29 23.20 3.98 -18.70
CA ALA A 29 22.83 5.27 -18.13
C ALA A 29 21.43 5.25 -17.48
N SER A 30 20.54 4.38 -17.96
CA SER A 30 19.15 4.26 -17.48
C SER A 30 19.00 3.89 -15.99
N PRO A 31 19.83 3.02 -15.37
CA PRO A 31 19.68 2.73 -13.95
C PRO A 31 20.32 3.81 -13.06
N MET A 32 21.32 4.55 -13.54
CA MET A 32 22.02 5.54 -12.71
C MET A 32 21.33 6.90 -12.67
N ALA A 33 20.56 7.28 -13.69
CA ALA A 33 19.66 8.44 -13.59
C ALA A 33 18.45 8.16 -12.68
N SER A 34 18.14 6.88 -12.39
CA SER A 34 17.21 6.47 -11.32
C SER A 34 17.84 6.51 -9.93
N ALA A 35 19.16 6.72 -9.81
CA ALA A 35 19.89 6.69 -8.55
C ALA A 35 20.31 8.08 -8.03
N SER A 36 19.92 9.15 -8.71
CA SER A 36 20.19 10.54 -8.27
C SER A 36 18.92 11.40 -8.18
N GLY A 37 17.76 10.74 -8.08
CA GLY A 37 16.60 11.39 -7.49
C GLY A 37 16.83 11.53 -5.98
N PRO A 38 16.39 12.62 -5.34
CA PRO A 38 16.37 12.72 -3.88
C PRO A 38 15.76 11.45 -3.27
N THR A 39 16.51 10.83 -2.36
CA THR A 39 16.16 9.53 -1.80
C THR A 39 14.92 9.64 -0.94
N CYS A 40 14.02 8.67 -1.07
CA CYS A 40 12.85 8.59 -0.21
C CYS A 40 13.25 8.51 1.26
N PRO A 41 12.62 9.30 2.15
CA PRO A 41 12.99 9.30 3.56
C PRO A 41 12.74 7.90 4.15
N PRO A 42 13.75 7.24 4.72
CA PRO A 42 13.58 5.88 5.27
C PRO A 42 12.75 5.85 6.57
N CYS A 43 12.45 7.03 7.12
CA CYS A 43 11.69 7.28 8.34
C CYS A 43 10.17 7.19 8.15
N LEU A 44 9.66 7.05 6.93
CA LEU A 44 8.22 6.93 6.66
C LEU A 44 7.76 5.52 7.01
N THR A 45 6.98 5.39 8.09
CA THR A 45 6.50 4.11 8.60
C THR A 45 5.00 4.12 8.86
N ALA A 46 4.42 2.94 9.11
CA ALA A 46 3.03 2.84 9.53
C ALA A 46 2.85 3.48 10.92
N GLY A 47 1.85 4.34 11.07
CA GLY A 47 1.49 5.00 12.32
C GLY A 47 0.04 4.69 12.73
N VAL A 48 -0.22 4.62 14.03
CA VAL A 48 -1.56 4.38 14.58
C VAL A 48 -1.95 5.55 15.45
N LEU A 49 -3.13 6.13 15.19
CA LEU A 49 -3.62 7.34 15.86
C LEU A 49 -4.44 7.05 17.12
N GLY A 50 -4.80 5.79 17.37
CA GLY A 50 -5.53 5.37 18.56
C GLY A 50 -6.16 3.98 18.44
N GLY A 51 -7.17 3.74 19.28
CA GLY A 51 -8.00 2.54 19.18
C GLY A 51 -8.74 2.46 17.85
N ILE A 52 -8.99 1.24 17.38
CA ILE A 52 -9.72 0.98 16.15
C ILE A 52 -11.17 0.69 16.50
N THR A 53 -12.08 1.40 15.85
CA THR A 53 -13.50 1.02 15.80
C THR A 53 -13.94 1.00 14.34
N THR A 54 -14.52 -0.09 13.88
CA THR A 54 -15.02 -0.25 12.52
C THR A 54 -16.29 -1.08 12.54
N GLN A 55 -17.22 -0.79 11.63
CA GLN A 55 -18.48 -1.50 11.54
C GLN A 55 -18.56 -2.23 10.20
N ALA A 56 -19.03 -3.48 10.26
CA ALA A 56 -19.50 -4.22 9.11
C ALA A 56 -21.02 -4.14 9.03
N VAL A 57 -21.55 -3.77 7.87
CA VAL A 57 -22.98 -3.91 7.55
C VAL A 57 -23.13 -5.13 6.66
N VAL A 58 -23.96 -6.09 7.08
CA VAL A 58 -24.12 -7.41 6.44
C VAL A 58 -25.49 -7.51 5.80
N VAL A 59 -25.53 -8.00 4.56
CA VAL A 59 -26.76 -8.36 3.82
C VAL A 59 -26.48 -9.64 3.03
N GLY A 60 -27.38 -10.62 3.11
CA GLY A 60 -27.20 -11.91 2.44
C GLY A 60 -25.91 -12.63 2.86
N ASN A 61 -25.53 -12.51 4.15
CA ASN A 61 -24.28 -13.03 4.71
C ASN A 61 -23.00 -12.42 4.10
N LYS A 62 -23.12 -11.35 3.32
CA LYS A 62 -22.00 -10.58 2.78
C LYS A 62 -21.94 -9.22 3.43
N GLY A 63 -20.80 -8.90 4.03
CA GLY A 63 -20.56 -7.66 4.73
C GLY A 63 -19.70 -6.68 3.97
N SER A 64 -19.95 -5.41 4.24
CA SER A 64 -19.09 -4.28 3.89
C SER A 64 -18.50 -3.69 5.16
N LEU A 65 -17.17 -3.62 5.25
CA LEU A 65 -16.42 -3.13 6.40
C LEU A 65 -15.68 -1.84 6.02
N ALA A 66 -15.84 -0.80 6.83
CA ALA A 66 -15.25 0.52 6.56
C ALA A 66 -14.27 0.94 7.67
N PHE A 67 -13.00 1.22 7.32
CA PHE A 67 -12.03 1.81 8.24
C PHE A 67 -11.96 3.32 8.06
N VAL A 68 -12.05 4.07 9.17
CA VAL A 68 -12.01 5.53 9.18
C VAL A 68 -11.03 6.02 10.24
N GLY A 69 -10.08 6.87 9.84
CA GLY A 69 -9.40 7.84 10.70
C GLY A 69 -8.42 7.34 11.77
N ALA A 70 -8.30 6.03 12.01
CA ALA A 70 -7.45 5.48 13.08
C ALA A 70 -6.06 5.01 12.59
N LEU A 71 -5.87 4.93 11.28
CA LEU A 71 -4.63 4.50 10.63
C LEU A 71 -3.93 5.70 10.02
N GLY A 72 -2.60 5.67 10.02
CA GLY A 72 -1.80 6.80 9.59
C GLY A 72 -0.41 6.46 9.10
N LEU A 73 0.27 7.48 8.61
CA LEU A 73 1.69 7.47 8.28
C LEU A 73 2.44 8.18 9.42
N ASP A 74 3.43 7.52 10.00
CA ASP A 74 4.35 8.14 10.94
C ASP A 74 5.53 8.74 10.16
N SER A 75 5.72 10.04 10.32
CA SER A 75 6.81 10.80 9.70
C SER A 75 7.61 11.59 10.73
N ARG A 76 7.45 11.28 12.03
CA ARG A 76 8.10 12.00 13.13
C ARG A 76 9.62 11.82 13.14
N GLY A 77 10.10 10.71 12.61
CA GLY A 77 11.53 10.43 12.47
C GLY A 77 12.20 11.08 11.26
N CYS A 78 11.47 11.87 10.47
CA CYS A 78 11.99 12.45 9.24
C CYS A 78 12.65 13.81 9.46
N ASP A 79 13.79 14.00 8.81
CA ASP A 79 14.46 15.29 8.76
C ASP A 79 13.67 16.26 7.86
N VAL A 80 13.09 17.27 8.50
CA VAL A 80 12.21 18.27 7.86
C VAL A 80 12.98 19.38 7.14
N THR A 81 14.32 19.39 7.22
CA THR A 81 15.13 20.48 6.66
C THR A 81 15.29 20.40 5.13
N LEU A 82 15.10 19.21 4.55
CA LEU A 82 15.30 18.95 3.11
C LEU A 82 14.02 19.02 2.28
N PHE A 83 12.84 19.05 2.92
CA PHE A 83 11.54 18.99 2.26
C PHE A 83 10.62 20.10 2.76
N ARG A 84 9.64 20.49 1.95
CA ARG A 84 8.50 21.28 2.46
C ARG A 84 7.81 20.48 3.57
N PRO A 85 7.25 21.15 4.57
CA PRO A 85 6.63 20.47 5.71
C PRO A 85 5.41 19.64 5.31
N LEU A 86 4.77 19.90 4.17
CA LEU A 86 3.62 19.13 3.69
C LEU A 86 4.05 18.03 2.71
N TYR A 87 3.43 16.87 2.86
CA TYR A 87 3.47 15.77 1.89
C TYR A 87 2.05 15.36 1.49
N THR A 88 1.92 14.73 0.33
CA THR A 88 0.65 14.13 -0.12
C THR A 88 0.78 12.62 -0.14
N VAL A 89 -0.17 11.89 0.42
CA VAL A 89 -0.25 10.43 0.37
C VAL A 89 -1.32 10.04 -0.64
N LEU A 90 -0.94 9.23 -1.62
CA LEU A 90 -1.84 8.67 -2.63
C LEU A 90 -1.86 7.15 -2.47
N PRO A 91 -2.83 6.59 -1.72
CA PRO A 91 -3.01 5.15 -1.63
C PRO A 91 -3.31 4.57 -3.01
N THR A 92 -2.55 3.56 -3.43
CA THR A 92 -2.71 2.88 -4.72
C THR A 92 -3.42 1.54 -4.55
N GLU A 93 -3.19 0.86 -3.43
CA GLU A 93 -3.79 -0.43 -3.10
C GLU A 93 -3.92 -0.54 -1.59
N ALA A 94 -5.01 -1.13 -1.11
CA ALA A 94 -5.11 -1.54 0.29
C ALA A 94 -5.75 -2.92 0.37
N THR A 95 -5.13 -3.81 1.14
CA THR A 95 -5.51 -5.22 1.23
C THR A 95 -5.71 -5.59 2.70
N LEU A 96 -6.93 -5.95 3.04
CA LEU A 96 -7.34 -6.42 4.35
C LEU A 96 -7.24 -7.94 4.41
N THR A 97 -6.59 -8.44 5.45
CA THR A 97 -6.57 -9.87 5.79
C THR A 97 -7.44 -10.10 7.00
N MET A 98 -8.29 -11.12 6.91
CA MET A 98 -9.21 -11.55 7.95
C MET A 98 -8.66 -12.78 8.70
N SER A 99 -9.26 -13.13 9.84
CA SER A 99 -8.84 -14.26 10.68
C SER A 99 -9.06 -15.64 10.06
N ASP A 100 -9.90 -15.73 9.03
CA ASP A 100 -10.09 -16.91 8.20
C ASP A 100 -9.10 -16.99 7.03
N ASN A 101 -8.08 -16.12 7.03
CA ASN A 101 -7.08 -15.93 5.97
C ASN A 101 -7.67 -15.43 4.63
N SER A 102 -8.94 -15.03 4.58
CA SER A 102 -9.48 -14.37 3.39
C SER A 102 -8.88 -12.96 3.26
N THR A 103 -8.61 -12.57 2.01
CA THR A 103 -8.09 -11.24 1.69
C THR A 103 -9.08 -10.46 0.85
N HIS A 104 -9.18 -9.15 1.11
CA HIS A 104 -10.12 -8.26 0.45
C HIS A 104 -9.42 -6.96 0.07
N THR A 105 -9.61 -6.52 -1.16
CA THR A 105 -9.06 -5.24 -1.64
C THR A 105 -10.01 -4.10 -1.33
N ALA A 106 -9.47 -2.98 -0.89
CA ALA A 106 -10.24 -1.79 -0.57
C ALA A 106 -10.72 -1.08 -1.83
N THR A 107 -11.82 -0.36 -1.67
CA THR A 107 -12.32 0.66 -2.59
C THR A 107 -12.40 2.00 -1.87
N GLY A 108 -12.59 3.10 -2.60
CA GLY A 108 -12.67 4.43 -2.01
C GLY A 108 -11.32 5.01 -1.56
N LEU A 109 -10.22 4.58 -2.18
CA LEU A 109 -8.90 5.15 -1.95
C LEU A 109 -8.87 6.62 -2.39
N THR A 110 -8.63 7.53 -1.44
CA THR A 110 -8.54 8.97 -1.71
C THR A 110 -7.17 9.49 -1.37
N ALA A 111 -6.72 10.54 -2.06
CA ALA A 111 -5.50 11.24 -1.70
C ALA A 111 -5.67 12.05 -0.41
N GLY A 112 -4.56 12.27 0.29
CA GLY A 112 -4.52 12.92 1.58
C GLY A 112 -3.29 13.75 1.74
N VAL A 113 -3.33 14.68 2.68
CA VAL A 113 -2.20 15.53 3.01
C VAL A 113 -1.79 15.27 4.44
N GLY A 114 -0.48 15.23 4.67
CA GLY A 114 0.11 15.14 5.98
C GLY A 114 1.23 16.16 6.14
N THR A 115 1.67 16.34 7.38
CA THR A 115 2.78 17.23 7.72
C THR A 115 3.91 16.40 8.31
N PHE A 116 5.13 16.62 7.83
CA PHE A 116 6.33 16.00 8.38
C PHE A 116 6.53 16.38 9.84
N GLY A 117 7.20 15.49 10.59
CA GLY A 117 7.37 15.67 12.03
C GLY A 117 6.11 15.31 12.85
N GLN A 118 5.07 14.78 12.19
CA GLN A 118 3.82 14.39 12.82
C GLN A 118 3.33 13.00 12.35
N LEU A 119 2.39 12.44 13.11
CA LEU A 119 1.57 11.32 12.66
C LEU A 119 0.44 11.86 11.78
N GLY A 120 0.46 11.54 10.49
CA GLY A 120 -0.59 11.93 9.54
C GLY A 120 -1.64 10.83 9.42
N ALA A 121 -2.93 11.16 9.45
CA ALA A 121 -3.98 10.19 9.18
C ALA A 121 -3.95 9.77 7.71
N LEU A 122 -4.19 8.49 7.44
CA LEU A 122 -4.48 8.06 6.08
C LEU A 122 -5.80 8.71 5.65
N PRO A 123 -5.83 9.31 4.46
CA PRO A 123 -7.03 9.94 3.92
C PRO A 123 -8.14 8.93 3.63
N GLY A 124 -9.37 9.36 3.89
CA GLY A 124 -10.58 8.71 3.40
C GLY A 124 -11.08 7.54 4.24
N THR A 125 -11.99 6.79 3.62
CA THR A 125 -12.59 5.59 4.18
C THR A 125 -12.16 4.40 3.34
N LEU A 126 -11.44 3.45 3.94
CA LEU A 126 -11.07 2.22 3.26
C LEU A 126 -12.24 1.25 3.37
N LEU A 127 -12.91 0.99 2.23
CA LEU A 127 -14.11 0.16 2.17
C LEU A 127 -13.80 -1.23 1.59
N PHE A 128 -14.07 -2.27 2.37
CA PHE A 128 -13.88 -3.67 2.00
C PHE A 128 -15.23 -4.36 1.87
N ASN A 129 -15.55 -4.86 0.68
CA ASN A 129 -16.86 -5.45 0.38
C ASN A 129 -16.78 -6.96 0.21
N ASN A 130 -17.94 -7.63 0.23
CA ASN A 130 -18.09 -9.06 -0.05
C ASN A 130 -17.42 -9.99 0.99
N ILE A 131 -17.22 -9.51 2.21
CA ILE A 131 -16.67 -10.29 3.33
C ILE A 131 -17.75 -11.26 3.81
N ASN A 132 -17.42 -12.54 3.99
CA ASN A 132 -18.40 -13.53 4.42
C ASN A 132 -18.61 -13.47 5.94
N PHE A 133 -19.83 -13.19 6.38
CA PHE A 133 -20.24 -13.25 7.77
C PHE A 133 -21.36 -14.27 7.94
N GLY A 134 -21.08 -15.36 8.65
CA GLY A 134 -22.07 -16.38 9.00
C GLY A 134 -23.24 -15.79 9.79
N SER A 135 -24.41 -16.43 9.69
CA SER A 135 -25.55 -16.06 10.52
C SER A 135 -25.29 -16.44 11.98
N GLY A 136 -25.70 -15.57 12.90
CA GLY A 136 -25.55 -15.82 14.33
C GLY A 136 -25.31 -14.55 15.15
N THR A 137 -25.14 -14.76 16.45
CA THR A 137 -24.80 -13.72 17.42
C THR A 137 -23.29 -13.71 17.64
N TYR A 138 -22.69 -12.54 17.43
CA TYR A 138 -21.28 -12.28 17.62
C TYR A 138 -21.08 -11.61 18.96
N VAL A 139 -20.23 -12.21 19.80
CA VAL A 139 -19.90 -11.70 21.14
C VAL A 139 -18.39 -11.66 21.30
N LEU A 140 -17.91 -10.87 22.29
CA LEU A 140 -16.48 -10.65 22.58
C LEU A 140 -15.60 -11.90 22.49
N ASN A 141 -16.12 -13.05 22.94
CA ASN A 141 -15.37 -14.30 23.09
C ASN A 141 -15.63 -15.31 21.94
N SER A 142 -16.52 -14.98 21.01
CA SER A 142 -16.88 -15.81 19.85
C SER A 142 -16.83 -14.94 18.61
N ASN A 143 -15.64 -14.85 18.03
CA ASN A 143 -15.38 -14.01 16.88
C ASN A 143 -14.85 -14.85 15.71
N PRO A 144 -15.75 -15.43 14.89
CA PRO A 144 -15.35 -16.40 13.87
C PRO A 144 -14.56 -15.74 12.73
N VAL A 145 -14.88 -14.50 12.37
CA VAL A 145 -14.24 -13.78 11.25
C VAL A 145 -14.04 -12.31 11.65
N ARG A 146 -12.77 -11.89 11.78
CA ARG A 146 -12.37 -10.53 12.17
C ARG A 146 -11.15 -10.02 11.39
N PRO A 147 -10.98 -8.71 11.25
CA PRO A 147 -9.74 -8.12 10.76
C PRO A 147 -8.52 -8.55 11.57
N THR A 148 -7.43 -8.89 10.90
CA THR A 148 -6.15 -9.25 11.56
C THR A 148 -4.99 -8.42 11.06
N SER A 149 -4.96 -8.06 9.78
CA SER A 149 -3.93 -7.21 9.21
C SER A 149 -4.47 -6.38 8.06
N LEU A 150 -3.93 -5.17 7.87
CA LEU A 150 -4.18 -4.34 6.70
C LEU A 150 -2.84 -3.87 6.14
N THR A 151 -2.65 -4.07 4.84
CA THR A 151 -1.49 -3.56 4.11
C THR A 151 -1.95 -2.49 3.12
N VAL A 152 -1.41 -1.29 3.21
CA VAL A 152 -1.67 -0.16 2.32
C VAL A 152 -0.41 0.16 1.54
N LYS A 153 -0.47 0.07 0.21
CA LYS A 153 0.56 0.62 -0.68
C LYS A 153 0.15 2.04 -1.04
N ALA A 154 1.08 2.97 -0.92
CA ALA A 154 0.84 4.37 -1.23
C ALA A 154 2.05 5.01 -1.88
N ASN A 155 1.80 6.02 -2.70
CA ASN A 155 2.81 6.93 -3.22
C ASN A 155 2.78 8.21 -2.37
N VAL A 156 3.86 8.48 -1.66
CA VAL A 156 4.04 9.72 -0.91
C VAL A 156 4.74 10.73 -1.81
N VAL A 157 4.05 11.81 -2.15
CA VAL A 157 4.57 12.91 -2.97
C VAL A 157 5.11 13.99 -2.05
N LEU A 158 6.39 14.28 -2.23
CA LEU A 158 7.20 15.20 -1.44
C LEU A 158 7.69 16.32 -2.35
N ILE A 159 7.82 17.53 -1.80
CA ILE A 159 8.41 18.66 -2.53
C ILE A 159 9.74 18.99 -1.85
N GLY A 160 10.86 18.69 -2.50
CA GLY A 160 12.20 18.98 -2.02
C GLY A 160 12.54 20.47 -2.08
N LEU A 161 13.25 20.98 -1.08
CA LEU A 161 13.81 22.34 -1.09
C LEU A 161 15.31 22.29 -1.39
N PRO A 162 15.90 23.34 -2.02
CA PRO A 162 15.29 24.59 -2.49
C PRO A 162 14.76 24.56 -3.93
N SER A 163 15.00 23.46 -4.66
CA SER A 163 14.70 23.35 -6.11
C SER A 163 13.23 23.03 -6.43
N LEU A 164 12.37 22.85 -5.42
CA LEU A 164 10.94 22.54 -5.56
C LEU A 164 10.67 21.28 -6.40
N ILE A 165 11.62 20.36 -6.44
CA ILE A 165 11.50 19.11 -7.20
C ILE A 165 10.48 18.22 -6.48
N GLU A 166 9.51 17.72 -7.24
CA GLU A 166 8.55 16.75 -6.78
C GLU A 166 9.14 15.34 -6.81
N ILE A 167 8.94 14.59 -5.74
CA ILE A 167 9.54 13.28 -5.51
C ILE A 167 8.43 12.35 -5.08
N THR A 168 8.26 11.26 -5.80
CA THR A 168 7.25 10.25 -5.49
C THR A 168 7.90 9.04 -4.85
N CYS A 169 7.48 8.73 -3.62
CA CYS A 169 8.03 7.67 -2.81
C CYS A 169 7.03 6.54 -2.60
N PRO A 170 7.24 5.36 -3.21
CA PRO A 170 6.41 4.21 -2.93
C PRO A 170 6.70 3.70 -1.51
N VAL A 171 5.66 3.66 -0.68
CA VAL A 171 5.71 3.12 0.68
C VAL A 171 4.69 2.00 0.84
N THR A 172 5.02 1.02 1.66
CA THR A 172 4.09 -0.04 2.07
C THR A 172 3.90 0.06 3.57
N LEU A 173 2.67 0.31 4.00
CA LEU A 173 2.29 0.50 5.39
C LEU A 173 1.48 -0.71 5.83
N THR A 174 1.97 -1.43 6.83
CA THR A 174 1.28 -2.61 7.34
C THR A 174 0.87 -2.38 8.77
N TYR A 175 -0.39 -2.70 9.07
CA TYR A 175 -1.01 -2.58 10.38
C TYR A 175 -1.49 -3.94 10.85
N ASN A 176 -1.18 -4.29 12.08
CA ASN A 176 -1.69 -5.48 12.74
C ASN A 176 -2.86 -5.09 13.66
N PHE A 177 -3.90 -5.90 13.67
CA PHE A 177 -5.11 -5.65 14.46
C PHE A 177 -5.29 -6.70 15.55
N SER A 178 -5.64 -6.21 16.74
CA SER A 178 -6.18 -7.03 17.81
C SER A 178 -7.58 -6.51 18.14
N VAL A 179 -8.57 -7.03 17.41
CA VAL A 179 -9.97 -6.58 17.49
C VAL A 179 -10.94 -7.70 17.85
N TRP A 180 -12.07 -7.32 18.44
CA TRP A 180 -13.22 -8.18 18.70
C TRP A 180 -14.49 -7.58 18.09
N GLY A 181 -15.36 -8.45 17.57
CA GLY A 181 -16.61 -8.07 16.92
C GLY A 181 -17.82 -8.39 17.81
N VAL A 182 -18.75 -7.46 17.93
CA VAL A 182 -20.04 -7.66 18.61
C VAL A 182 -21.17 -7.27 17.68
N GLY A 183 -22.17 -8.13 17.54
CA GLY A 183 -23.25 -7.91 16.58
C GLY A 183 -24.18 -9.09 16.41
N VAL A 184 -25.16 -8.93 15.53
CA VAL A 184 -26.09 -10.00 15.16
C VAL A 184 -26.26 -9.98 13.65
N VAL A 185 -26.18 -11.16 13.03
CA VAL A 185 -26.55 -11.40 11.64
C VAL A 185 -27.71 -12.38 11.64
N THR A 186 -28.85 -11.96 11.08
CA THR A 186 -30.05 -12.81 11.01
C THR A 186 -29.78 -14.10 10.22
N PRO A 187 -30.58 -15.15 10.41
CA PRO A 187 -30.52 -16.33 9.57
C PRO A 187 -30.63 -16.00 8.08
N SER A 188 -29.97 -16.79 7.23
CA SER A 188 -29.97 -16.60 5.77
C SER A 188 -31.36 -16.61 5.15
N PHE A 189 -32.29 -17.42 5.68
CA PHE A 189 -33.70 -17.45 5.24
C PHE A 189 -34.47 -16.17 5.60
N LEU A 190 -33.96 -15.34 6.51
CA LEU A 190 -34.46 -13.99 6.83
C LEU A 190 -33.60 -12.89 6.19
N GLY A 191 -32.85 -13.22 5.15
CA GLY A 191 -32.04 -12.27 4.38
C GLY A 191 -30.61 -12.10 4.88
N GLY A 192 -30.17 -12.81 5.92
CA GLY A 192 -28.76 -12.81 6.34
C GLY A 192 -28.23 -11.41 6.66
N ALA A 193 -29.06 -10.57 7.29
CA ALA A 193 -28.83 -9.14 7.44
C ALA A 193 -28.43 -8.79 8.88
N GLY A 194 -27.60 -7.77 9.05
CA GLY A 194 -27.16 -7.38 10.38
C GLY A 194 -26.00 -6.39 10.40
N THR A 195 -25.47 -6.18 11.59
CA THR A 195 -24.29 -5.32 11.80
C THR A 195 -23.36 -5.96 12.81
N ILE A 196 -22.05 -5.83 12.56
CA ILE A 196 -20.99 -6.28 13.46
C ILE A 196 -20.07 -5.09 13.73
N ASN A 197 -19.91 -4.71 14.99
CA ASN A 197 -19.02 -3.64 15.41
C ASN A 197 -17.73 -4.25 15.92
N PHE A 198 -16.61 -3.94 15.26
CA PHE A 198 -15.29 -4.34 15.69
C PHE A 198 -14.64 -3.21 16.47
N THR A 199 -14.10 -3.55 17.64
CA THR A 199 -13.35 -2.62 18.48
C THR A 199 -12.07 -3.27 18.99
N GLY A 200 -10.99 -2.50 19.12
CA GLY A 200 -9.73 -3.00 19.65
C GLY A 200 -8.56 -2.06 19.36
N THR A 201 -7.38 -2.63 19.14
CA THR A 201 -6.15 -1.88 18.88
C THR A 201 -5.56 -2.19 17.52
N ALA A 202 -4.80 -1.23 16.99
CA ALA A 202 -3.88 -1.43 15.88
C ALA A 202 -2.44 -1.17 16.34
N THR A 203 -1.49 -1.84 15.70
CA THR A 203 -0.07 -1.53 15.81
C THR A 203 0.55 -1.51 14.42
N ALA A 204 1.61 -0.74 14.24
CA ALA A 204 2.48 -0.92 13.08
C ALA A 204 3.06 -2.34 13.09
N ALA A 205 3.19 -2.96 11.92
CA ALA A 205 3.81 -4.28 11.76
C ALA A 205 5.33 -4.19 11.62
#